data_AF-A0A3D3G8I2-F1
#
_entry.id   AF-A0A3D3G8I2-F1
#
_cell.length_a   1.000
_cell.length_b   1.000
_cell.length_c   1.000
_cell.angle_alpha   90.00
_cell.angle_beta   90.00
_cell.angle_gamma   90.00
#
_symmetry.space_group_name_H-M   'P 1'
#
loop_
_entity.id
_entity.type
_entity.pdbx_description
1 polymer ?
#
loop_
_entity_poly.entity_id
_entity_poly.type
_entity_poly.pdbx_seq_one_letter_code
_entity_poly.pdbx_strand_id
1 'polypeptide(L)'
;MQTAFFWITWGVLSWWLLSHFYFTFSKKKLLQLRYLTLGFDVSVLALGFFPWLPAVRGSITGWQLVARGEAFSVWFFVLLVCCVGLLLTNNRVLSKLAVGLGMGLSVWMFVMMVRLVPGSFVLALKDIAPIVAALLLLSGNVTGLLLWQQLDLKK
;
A
#
# COMPACT_ATOMS: atom_id res chain seq x y z
N MET A 1 27.59 7.51 11.26
CA MET A 1 27.56 8.68 10.35
C MET A 1 26.61 8.50 9.17
N GLN A 2 26.56 7.33 8.50
CA GLN A 2 25.61 7.06 7.40
C GLN A 2 24.13 7.16 7.81
N THR A 3 23.79 6.77 9.04
CA THR A 3 22.43 6.88 9.59
C THR A 3 21.97 8.34 9.77
N ALA A 4 22.85 9.25 10.20
CA ALA A 4 22.51 10.66 10.35
C ALA A 4 22.20 11.33 9.00
N PHE A 5 23.00 11.02 7.97
CA PHE A 5 22.75 11.51 6.61
C PHE A 5 21.41 11.01 6.04
N PHE A 6 21.06 9.74 6.28
CA PHE A 6 19.76 9.21 5.89
C PHE A 6 18.61 10.01 6.51
N TRP A 7 18.64 10.24 7.83
CA TRP A 7 17.58 10.97 8.54
C TRP A 7 17.47 12.45 8.13
N ILE A 8 18.60 13.13 7.90
CA ILE A 8 18.62 14.52 7.43
C ILE A 8 18.04 14.60 6.02
N THR A 9 18.48 13.74 5.10
CA THR A 9 17.98 13.70 3.72
C THR A 9 16.48 13.38 3.71
N TRP A 10 16.05 12.43 4.54
CA TRP A 10 14.64 12.07 4.71
C TRP A 10 13.80 13.21 5.27
N GLY A 11 14.32 13.95 6.27
CA GLY A 11 13.67 15.11 6.85
C GLY A 11 13.47 16.23 5.83
N VAL A 12 14.49 16.54 5.03
CA VAL A 12 14.40 17.55 3.96
C VAL A 12 13.39 17.12 2.88
N LEU A 13 13.42 15.85 2.47
CA LEU A 13 12.46 15.32 1.50
C LEU A 13 11.03 15.39 2.02
N SER A 14 10.82 15.03 3.29
CA SER A 14 9.51 15.06 3.95
C SER A 14 8.98 16.48 4.05
N TRP A 15 9.83 17.43 4.47
CA TRP A 15 9.48 18.85 4.53
C TRP A 15 9.08 19.40 3.16
N TRP A 16 9.83 19.06 2.11
CA TRP A 16 9.55 19.50 0.75
C TRP A 16 8.25 18.90 0.19
N LEU A 17 8.01 17.61 0.40
CA LEU A 17 6.75 16.93 0.04
C LEU A 17 5.56 17.55 0.77
N LEU A 18 5.69 17.81 2.07
CA LEU A 18 4.67 18.50 2.86
C LEU A 18 4.41 19.90 2.33
N SER A 19 5.43 20.75 2.13
CA SER A 19 5.19 22.12 1.67
C SER A 19 4.51 22.15 0.29
N HIS A 20 4.89 21.23 -0.60
CA HIS A 20 4.38 21.20 -1.96
C HIS A 20 2.96 20.62 -2.07
N PHE A 21 2.61 19.60 -1.28
CA PHE A 21 1.30 18.93 -1.38
C PHE A 21 0.30 19.34 -0.30
N TYR A 22 0.74 19.88 0.83
CA TYR A 22 -0.14 20.21 1.96
C TYR A 22 -0.83 21.58 1.79
N PHE A 23 -0.16 22.58 1.23
CA PHE A 23 -0.65 23.98 1.32
C PHE A 23 -1.33 24.55 0.07
N THR A 24 -1.22 23.91 -1.09
CA THR A 24 -1.79 24.47 -2.34
C THR A 24 -2.71 23.47 -3.02
N PHE A 25 -4.01 23.80 -3.10
CA PHE A 25 -4.97 23.02 -3.87
C PHE A 25 -4.70 23.13 -5.37
N SER A 26 -4.68 21.99 -6.06
CA SER A 26 -4.68 21.95 -7.52
C SER A 26 -5.38 20.69 -8.01
N LYS A 27 -6.31 20.84 -8.97
CA LYS A 27 -6.99 19.71 -9.62
C LYS A 27 -6.00 18.71 -10.22
N LYS A 28 -4.85 19.19 -10.73
CA LYS A 28 -3.77 18.36 -11.26
C LYS A 28 -3.10 17.51 -10.16
N LYS A 29 -2.82 18.10 -9.00
CA LYS A 29 -2.25 17.40 -7.84
C LYS A 29 -3.20 16.33 -7.30
N LEU A 30 -4.49 16.63 -7.23
CA LEU A 30 -5.52 15.66 -6.80
C LEU A 30 -5.55 14.44 -7.72
N LEU A 31 -5.57 14.64 -9.05
CA LEU A 31 -5.52 13.53 -10.01
C LEU A 31 -4.21 12.74 -9.91
N GLN A 32 -3.07 13.41 -9.79
CA GLN A 32 -1.77 12.76 -9.61
C GLN A 32 -1.73 11.89 -8.35
N LEU A 33 -2.19 12.41 -7.21
CA LEU A 33 -2.24 11.66 -5.95
C LEU A 33 -3.19 10.46 -6.03
N ARG A 34 -4.34 10.61 -6.71
CA ARG A 34 -5.26 9.49 -6.96
C ARG A 34 -4.59 8.41 -7.82
N TYR A 35 -3.95 8.79 -8.94
CA TYR A 35 -3.27 7.82 -9.80
C TYR A 35 -2.06 7.17 -9.12
N LEU A 36 -1.32 7.89 -8.29
CA LEU A 36 -0.24 7.32 -7.49
C LEU A 36 -0.76 6.30 -6.48
N THR A 37 -1.81 6.66 -5.72
CA THR A 37 -2.43 5.74 -4.74
C THR A 37 -2.97 4.50 -5.44
N LEU A 38 -3.67 4.68 -6.58
CA LEU A 38 -4.14 3.58 -7.41
C LEU A 38 -2.98 2.73 -7.95
N GLY A 39 -1.90 3.37 -8.38
CA GLY A 39 -0.70 2.69 -8.87
C GLY A 39 -0.07 1.80 -7.81
N PHE A 40 -0.04 2.24 -6.54
CA PHE A 40 0.41 1.41 -5.43
C PHE A 40 -0.51 0.20 -5.22
N ASP A 41 -1.82 0.41 -5.14
CA ASP A 41 -2.78 -0.69 -4.93
C ASP A 41 -2.74 -1.72 -6.06
N VAL A 42 -2.66 -1.26 -7.32
CA VAL A 42 -2.53 -2.14 -8.50
C VAL A 42 -1.18 -2.86 -8.51
N SER A 43 -0.10 -2.21 -8.08
CA SER A 43 1.22 -2.86 -7.95
C SER A 43 1.17 -3.96 -6.89
N VAL A 44 0.47 -3.74 -5.77
CA VAL A 44 0.29 -4.76 -4.74
C VAL A 44 -0.54 -5.94 -5.26
N LEU A 45 -1.58 -5.69 -6.08
CA LEU A 45 -2.31 -6.76 -6.79
C LEU A 45 -1.39 -7.58 -7.70
N ALA A 46 -0.52 -6.90 -8.46
CA ALA A 46 0.45 -7.56 -9.32
C ALA A 46 1.48 -8.38 -8.51
N LEU A 47 1.89 -7.90 -7.33
CA LEU A 47 2.74 -8.64 -6.42
C LEU A 47 2.09 -9.93 -5.88
N GLY A 48 0.77 -10.06 -5.98
CA GLY A 48 0.05 -11.32 -5.69
C GLY A 48 0.46 -12.50 -6.57
N PHE A 49 1.06 -12.25 -7.75
CA PHE A 49 1.56 -13.32 -8.63
C PHE A 49 2.92 -13.89 -8.21
N PHE A 50 3.60 -13.24 -7.26
CA PHE A 50 4.89 -13.70 -6.75
C PHE A 50 4.73 -14.54 -5.48
N PRO A 51 5.76 -15.31 -5.07
CA PRO A 51 5.74 -16.07 -3.83
C PRO A 51 5.53 -15.18 -2.61
N TRP A 52 4.52 -15.49 -1.80
CA TRP A 52 4.24 -14.83 -0.52
C TRP A 52 4.68 -15.69 0.66
N LEU A 53 4.82 -17.00 0.44
CA LEU A 53 5.40 -17.94 1.38
C LEU A 53 6.82 -18.33 0.94
N PRO A 54 7.75 -18.53 1.89
CA PRO A 54 9.12 -18.94 1.56
C PRO A 54 9.16 -20.33 0.93
N ALA A 55 10.26 -20.65 0.24
CA ALA A 55 10.45 -21.93 -0.45
C ALA A 55 10.26 -23.17 0.45
N VAL A 56 10.63 -23.08 1.73
CA VAL A 56 10.43 -24.15 2.73
C VAL A 56 8.95 -24.51 2.90
N ARG A 57 8.04 -23.58 2.58
CA ARG A 57 6.59 -23.75 2.62
C ARG A 57 5.96 -23.88 1.22
N GLY A 58 6.77 -24.21 0.21
CA GLY A 58 6.31 -24.51 -1.14
C GLY A 58 6.20 -23.32 -2.08
N SER A 59 6.76 -22.15 -1.73
CA SER A 59 6.78 -20.95 -2.60
C SER A 59 5.40 -20.53 -3.14
N ILE A 60 4.39 -20.62 -2.27
CA ILE A 60 2.99 -20.35 -2.63
C ILE A 60 2.81 -18.85 -2.89
N THR A 61 2.15 -18.51 -4.00
CA THR A 61 1.87 -17.11 -4.38
C THR A 61 0.66 -16.55 -3.64
N GLY A 62 0.54 -15.22 -3.58
CA GLY A 62 -0.62 -14.55 -2.98
C GLY A 62 -1.95 -15.01 -3.58
N TRP A 63 -2.03 -15.11 -4.92
CA TRP A 63 -3.24 -15.61 -5.59
C TRP A 63 -3.52 -17.09 -5.34
N GLN A 64 -2.49 -17.92 -5.16
CA GLN A 64 -2.68 -19.31 -4.79
C GLN A 64 -3.24 -19.45 -3.36
N LEU A 65 -2.89 -18.55 -2.43
CA LEU A 65 -3.50 -18.52 -1.10
C LEU A 65 -5.00 -18.21 -1.18
N VAL A 66 -5.38 -17.26 -2.04
CA VAL A 66 -6.78 -16.93 -2.32
C VAL A 66 -7.51 -18.14 -2.93
N ALA A 67 -6.93 -18.79 -3.94
CA ALA A 67 -7.53 -19.95 -4.59
C ALA A 67 -7.70 -21.16 -3.65
N ARG A 68 -6.85 -21.26 -2.62
CA ARG A 68 -6.94 -22.29 -1.56
C ARG A 68 -7.96 -21.92 -0.46
N GLY A 69 -8.62 -20.77 -0.56
CA GLY A 69 -9.61 -20.33 0.42
C GLY A 69 -9.01 -19.87 1.75
N GLU A 70 -7.74 -19.45 1.78
CA GLU A 70 -7.14 -18.91 2.99
C GLU A 70 -7.85 -17.58 3.32
N ALA A 71 -8.64 -17.58 4.40
CA ALA A 71 -9.59 -16.53 4.70
C ALA A 71 -8.94 -15.15 4.78
N PHE A 72 -7.76 -15.02 5.40
CA PHE A 72 -7.11 -13.71 5.54
C PHE A 72 -6.64 -13.15 4.19
N SER A 73 -6.07 -14.00 3.33
CA SER A 73 -5.68 -13.67 1.97
C SER A 73 -6.88 -13.31 1.11
N VAL A 74 -7.96 -14.10 1.17
CA VAL A 74 -9.20 -13.79 0.44
C VAL A 74 -9.72 -12.41 0.82
N TRP A 75 -9.88 -12.13 2.12
CA TRP A 75 -10.34 -10.83 2.59
C TRP A 75 -9.41 -9.69 2.19
N PHE A 76 -8.10 -9.90 2.30
CA PHE A 76 -7.11 -8.91 1.88
C PHE A 76 -7.24 -8.54 0.40
N PHE A 77 -7.26 -9.54 -0.49
CA PHE A 77 -7.34 -9.28 -1.93
C PHE A 77 -8.71 -8.70 -2.33
N VAL A 78 -9.81 -9.13 -1.69
CA VAL A 78 -11.14 -8.53 -1.90
C VAL A 78 -11.13 -7.04 -1.50
N LEU A 79 -10.63 -6.72 -0.31
CA LEU A 79 -10.53 -5.34 0.17
C LEU A 79 -9.62 -4.48 -0.73
N LEU A 80 -8.53 -5.06 -1.23
CA LEU A 80 -7.60 -4.39 -2.15
C LEU A 80 -8.27 -4.08 -3.49
N VAL A 81 -9.00 -5.04 -4.07
CA VAL A 81 -9.80 -4.81 -5.28
C VAL A 81 -10.88 -3.75 -5.04
N CYS A 82 -11.54 -3.76 -3.88
CA CYS A 82 -12.48 -2.71 -3.49
C CYS A 82 -11.81 -1.33 -3.43
N CYS A 83 -10.60 -1.21 -2.87
CA CYS A 83 -9.85 0.06 -2.83
C CYS A 83 -9.58 0.60 -4.25
N VAL A 84 -9.09 -0.26 -5.15
CA VAL A 84 -8.88 0.10 -6.55
C VAL A 84 -10.18 0.57 -7.21
N GLY A 85 -11.26 -0.20 -7.04
CA GLY A 85 -12.58 0.15 -7.57
C GLY A 85 -13.09 1.49 -7.05
N LEU A 86 -12.96 1.74 -5.75
CA LEU A 86 -13.37 3.00 -5.12
C LEU A 86 -12.52 4.20 -5.57
N LEU A 87 -11.21 4.02 -5.76
CA LEU A 87 -10.31 5.07 -6.26
C LEU A 87 -10.58 5.44 -7.74
N LEU A 88 -11.06 4.49 -8.55
CA LEU A 88 -11.49 4.75 -9.92
C LEU A 88 -12.75 5.62 -9.99
N THR A 89 -13.59 5.60 -8.96
CA THR A 89 -14.79 6.44 -8.94
C THR A 89 -14.44 7.92 -8.77
N ASN A 90 -15.14 8.82 -9.47
CA ASN A 90 -14.91 10.27 -9.32
C ASN A 90 -15.59 10.90 -8.09
N ASN A 91 -16.01 10.07 -7.13
CA ASN A 91 -16.75 10.50 -5.95
C ASN A 91 -15.81 10.77 -4.76
N ARG A 92 -15.94 11.95 -4.15
CA ARG A 92 -15.14 12.38 -2.99
C ARG A 92 -15.29 11.44 -1.79
N VAL A 93 -16.52 11.02 -1.48
CA VAL A 93 -16.80 10.15 -0.33
C VAL A 93 -16.18 8.77 -0.54
N LEU A 94 -16.34 8.22 -1.75
CA LEU A 94 -15.78 6.92 -2.10
C LEU A 94 -14.25 6.92 -2.10
N SER A 95 -13.60 7.99 -2.55
CA SER A 95 -12.13 8.10 -2.46
C SER A 95 -11.64 8.21 -1.02
N LYS A 96 -12.36 8.89 -0.13
CA LYS A 96 -12.02 8.90 1.30
C LYS A 96 -12.16 7.51 1.91
N LEU A 97 -13.26 6.81 1.60
CA LEU A 97 -13.44 5.42 2.03
C LEU A 97 -12.30 4.53 1.52
N ALA A 98 -11.86 4.69 0.27
CA ALA A 98 -10.74 3.94 -0.28
C ALA A 98 -9.44 4.19 0.50
N VAL A 99 -9.13 5.45 0.82
CA VAL A 99 -7.96 5.79 1.63
C VAL A 99 -8.04 5.19 3.03
N GLY A 100 -9.21 5.27 3.68
CA GLY A 100 -9.42 4.65 4.99
C GLY A 100 -9.27 3.13 4.96
N LEU A 101 -9.81 2.47 3.92
CA LEU A 101 -9.65 1.04 3.70
C LEU A 101 -8.20 0.66 3.40
N GLY A 102 -7.46 1.47 2.63
CA GLY A 102 -6.03 1.30 2.36
C GLY A 102 -5.18 1.27 3.63
N MET A 103 -5.49 2.15 4.60
CA MET A 103 -4.85 2.10 5.91
C MET A 103 -5.13 0.79 6.64
N GLY A 104 -6.39 0.36 6.64
CA GLY A 104 -6.78 -0.94 7.20
C GLY A 104 -6.06 -2.11 6.53
N LEU A 105 -5.92 -2.08 5.20
CA LEU A 105 -5.19 -3.07 4.41
C LEU A 105 -3.72 -3.16 4.81
N SER A 106 -3.06 -2.02 5.06
CA SER A 106 -1.66 -2.04 5.50
C SER A 106 -1.48 -2.75 6.83
N VAL A 107 -2.39 -2.54 7.79
CA VAL A 107 -2.39 -3.27 9.08
C VAL A 107 -2.70 -4.75 8.85
N TRP A 108 -3.69 -5.04 8.00
CA TRP A 108 -4.06 -6.41 7.66
C TRP A 108 -2.92 -7.20 7.01
N MET A 109 -2.11 -6.54 6.17
CA MET A 109 -0.92 -7.12 5.56
C MET A 109 0.09 -7.58 6.61
N PHE A 110 0.35 -6.77 7.64
CA PHE A 110 1.23 -7.19 8.74
C PHE A 110 0.67 -8.38 9.52
N VAL A 111 -0.65 -8.38 9.80
CA VAL A 111 -1.32 -9.52 10.44
C VAL A 111 -1.16 -10.78 9.61
N MET A 112 -1.34 -10.69 8.29
CA MET A 112 -1.11 -11.81 7.37
C MET A 112 0.32 -12.30 7.40
N MET A 113 1.31 -11.41 7.32
CA MET A 113 2.72 -11.81 7.34
C MET A 113 3.08 -12.58 8.62
N VAL A 114 2.62 -12.10 9.78
CA VAL A 114 2.85 -12.77 11.08
C VAL A 114 2.18 -14.14 11.15
N ARG A 115 0.97 -14.28 10.61
CA ARG A 115 0.22 -15.55 10.62
C ARG A 115 0.72 -16.57 9.61
N LEU A 116 1.06 -16.12 8.41
CA LEU A 116 1.46 -16.98 7.29
C LEU A 116 2.89 -17.50 7.45
N VAL A 117 3.76 -16.70 8.08
CA VAL A 117 5.17 -17.06 8.32
C VAL A 117 5.53 -16.87 9.80
N PRO A 118 5.01 -17.72 10.71
CA PRO A 118 5.45 -17.74 12.09
C PRO A 118 6.90 -18.24 12.17
N GLY A 119 7.74 -17.47 12.87
CA GLY A 119 9.16 -17.77 13.08
C GLY A 119 10.09 -16.99 12.16
N SER A 120 11.37 -17.32 12.21
CA SER A 120 12.40 -16.76 11.32
C SER A 120 12.66 -17.68 10.14
N PHE A 121 13.02 -17.09 9.01
CA PHE A 121 13.45 -17.81 7.81
C PHE A 121 14.53 -17.00 7.11
N VAL A 122 15.32 -17.66 6.26
CA VAL A 122 16.31 -16.99 5.43
C VAL A 122 15.59 -16.28 4.29
N LEU A 123 15.68 -14.95 4.27
CA LEU A 123 15.06 -14.14 3.24
C LEU A 123 15.80 -14.33 1.90
N ALA A 124 15.16 -15.02 0.95
CA ALA A 124 15.64 -15.09 -0.42
C ALA A 124 15.02 -13.96 -1.25
N LEU A 125 15.73 -13.52 -2.30
CA LEU A 125 15.28 -12.42 -3.16
C LEU A 125 13.90 -12.69 -3.82
N LYS A 126 13.56 -13.97 -4.01
CA LYS A 126 12.26 -14.42 -4.55
C LYS A 126 11.09 -14.33 -3.56
N ASP A 127 11.39 -14.21 -2.27
CA ASP A 127 10.40 -14.21 -1.18
C ASP A 127 10.13 -12.79 -0.63
N ILE A 128 10.65 -11.75 -1.30
CA ILE A 128 10.54 -10.35 -0.86
C ILE A 128 9.20 -9.69 -1.21
N ALA A 129 8.39 -10.31 -2.09
CA ALA A 129 7.13 -9.76 -2.57
C ALA A 129 6.20 -9.25 -1.46
N PRO A 130 5.93 -10.00 -0.36
CA PRO A 130 5.09 -9.50 0.74
C PRO A 130 5.70 -8.28 1.46
N ILE A 131 7.03 -8.20 1.56
CA ILE A 131 7.71 -7.05 2.16
C ILE A 131 7.55 -5.83 1.25
N VAL A 132 7.79 -5.99 -0.05
CA VAL A 132 7.62 -4.91 -1.04
C VAL A 132 6.15 -4.45 -1.06
N ALA A 133 5.19 -5.38 -1.03
CA ALA A 133 3.77 -5.06 -0.94
C ALA A 133 3.43 -4.23 0.30
N ALA A 134 3.95 -4.60 1.47
CA ALA A 134 3.76 -3.83 2.70
C ALA A 134 4.34 -2.41 2.60
N LEU A 135 5.54 -2.25 2.02
CA LEU A 135 6.17 -0.94 1.81
C LEU A 135 5.38 -0.07 0.82
N LEU A 136 4.85 -0.67 -0.25
CA LEU A 136 4.00 0.03 -1.22
C LEU A 136 2.69 0.46 -0.58
N LEU A 137 2.04 -0.39 0.23
CA LEU A 137 0.82 -0.02 0.96
C LEU A 137 1.08 1.12 1.95
N LEU A 138 2.19 1.10 2.68
CA LEU A 138 2.57 2.19 3.57
C LEU A 138 2.83 3.50 2.80
N SER A 139 3.51 3.41 1.65
CA SER A 139 3.73 4.57 0.78
C SER A 139 2.40 5.09 0.20
N GLY A 140 1.51 4.16 -0.17
CA GLY A 140 0.15 4.43 -0.62
C GLY A 140 -0.71 5.11 0.45
N ASN A 141 -0.53 4.79 1.73
CA ASN A 141 -1.20 5.49 2.82
C ASN A 141 -0.77 6.96 2.90
N VAL A 142 0.52 7.26 2.69
CA VAL A 142 1.02 8.64 2.68
C VAL A 142 0.39 9.42 1.53
N THR A 143 0.37 8.86 0.32
CA THR A 143 -0.28 9.52 -0.82
C THR A 143 -1.80 9.62 -0.65
N GLY A 144 -2.42 8.61 -0.04
CA GLY A 144 -3.83 8.57 0.28
C GLY A 144 -4.23 9.64 1.29
N LEU A 145 -3.42 9.87 2.32
CA LEU A 145 -3.63 10.96 3.29
C LEU A 145 -3.55 12.33 2.62
N LEU A 146 -2.55 12.55 1.75
CA LEU A 146 -2.44 13.78 0.97
C LEU A 146 -3.63 13.94 0.02
N LEU A 147 -4.11 12.85 -0.59
CA LEU A 147 -5.32 12.86 -1.41
C LEU A 147 -6.55 13.24 -0.59
N TRP A 148 -6.72 12.67 0.60
CA TRP A 148 -7.82 12.99 1.51
C TRP A 148 -7.82 14.47 1.86
N GLN A 149 -6.66 15.02 2.22
CA GLN A 149 -6.52 16.44 2.52
C GLN A 149 -6.88 17.32 1.31
N GLN A 150 -6.39 16.97 0.12
CA GLN A 150 -6.71 17.72 -1.11
C GLN A 150 -8.20 17.65 -1.46
N LEU A 151 -8.86 16.53 -1.17
CA LEU A 151 -10.31 16.41 -1.27
C LEU A 151 -11.03 17.32 -0.28
N ASP A 152 -10.46 17.55 0.91
CA ASP A 152 -11.02 18.46 1.91
C ASP A 152 -10.84 19.94 1.60
N LEU A 153 -9.74 20.31 0.95
CA LEU A 153 -9.51 21.66 0.46
C LEU A 153 -10.39 22.03 -0.75
N LYS A 154 -10.89 21.03 -1.48
CA LYS A 154 -11.89 21.21 -2.56
C LYS A 154 -13.25 21.58 -1.94
N LYS A 155 -13.46 22.86 -1.66
CA LYS A 155 -14.80 23.43 -1.39
C LYS A 155 -15.65 23.36 -2.65
#